data_AF-A0A850C071-F1
#
_entry.id   AF-A0A850C071-F1
#
_cell.length_a   1.000
_cell.length_b   1.000
_cell.length_c   1.000
_cell.angle_alpha   90.00
_cell.angle_beta   90.00
_cell.angle_gamma   90.00
#
_symmetry.space_group_name_H-M   'P 1'
#
loop_
_entity.id
_entity.type
_entity.pdbx_description
1 polymer ?
#
loop_
_entity_poly.entity_id
_entity_poly.type
_entity_poly.pdbx_seq_one_letter_code
_entity_poly.pdbx_strand_id
1 'polypeptide(L)'
;MRVAFGASTAVDGVSFAVEQGKIVGLVGESGCGKSVTSLAVMGLLPRGRAAKGRKGDQPVQAAAEEVAGGSVKAAVAAPQAVPAGGGRRRGGGADVSGRAVFDGTDLLSLPPAAMRRRRGKDLAMVFQDPLSSLNPVVPIGRQITEVLERHRGLKGDKANKEAASLLDRVGIPDPVRRLKEYPHLLSGGMRQRVLI
;
A
#
# COMPACT_ATOMS: atom_id res chain seq x y z
N MET A 1 -9.86 10.60 -14.37
CA MET A 1 -9.00 9.38 -14.36
C MET A 1 -9.86 8.18 -14.74
N ARG A 2 -9.33 7.27 -15.55
CA ARG A 2 -9.97 6.01 -15.95
C ARG A 2 -9.03 4.84 -15.70
N VAL A 3 -9.58 3.70 -15.28
CA VAL A 3 -8.83 2.46 -15.04
C VAL A 3 -9.53 1.28 -15.70
N ALA A 4 -8.81 0.51 -16.50
CA ALA A 4 -9.31 -0.69 -17.17
C ALA A 4 -8.40 -1.91 -16.91
N PHE A 5 -8.99 -3.10 -16.92
CA PHE A 5 -8.31 -4.38 -16.84
C PHE A 5 -8.73 -5.23 -18.05
N GLY A 6 -7.89 -5.25 -19.09
CA GLY A 6 -8.29 -5.85 -20.36
C GLY A 6 -9.50 -5.13 -20.96
N ALA A 7 -10.58 -5.87 -21.21
CA ALA A 7 -11.82 -5.32 -21.77
C ALA A 7 -12.73 -4.65 -20.71
N SER A 8 -12.49 -4.88 -19.42
CA SER A 8 -13.37 -4.39 -18.34
C SER A 8 -12.90 -3.04 -17.83
N THR A 9 -13.79 -2.04 -17.80
CA THR A 9 -13.50 -0.73 -17.18
C THR A 9 -13.94 -0.77 -15.73
N ALA A 10 -13.00 -0.59 -14.79
CA ALA A 10 -13.26 -0.61 -13.35
C ALA A 10 -13.55 0.80 -12.78
N VAL A 11 -13.01 1.84 -13.42
CA VAL A 11 -13.27 3.24 -13.09
C VAL A 11 -13.39 3.98 -14.41
N ASP A 12 -14.53 4.60 -14.66
CA ASP A 12 -14.78 5.34 -15.91
C ASP A 12 -14.97 6.84 -15.62
N GLY A 13 -13.89 7.62 -15.72
CA GLY A 13 -13.98 9.08 -15.68
C GLY A 13 -14.22 9.70 -14.30
N VAL A 14 -13.42 9.36 -13.29
CA VAL A 14 -13.48 10.02 -11.97
C VAL A 14 -12.62 11.29 -11.91
N SER A 15 -13.16 12.39 -11.37
CA SER A 15 -12.45 13.65 -11.14
C SER A 15 -12.87 14.26 -9.81
N PHE A 16 -11.91 14.50 -8.93
CA PHE A 16 -12.12 15.17 -7.64
C PHE A 16 -10.84 15.85 -7.19
N ALA A 17 -10.96 16.77 -6.24
CA ALA A 17 -9.85 17.44 -5.58
C ALA A 17 -9.89 17.14 -4.08
N VAL A 18 -8.71 17.07 -3.46
CA VAL A 18 -8.54 17.00 -2.01
C VAL A 18 -7.70 18.21 -1.62
N GLU A 19 -8.32 19.16 -0.93
CA GLU A 19 -7.63 20.35 -0.45
C GLU A 19 -6.75 20.03 0.76
N GLN A 20 -5.69 20.82 0.96
CA GLN A 20 -4.80 20.67 2.10
C GLN A 20 -5.57 20.83 3.41
N GLY A 21 -5.36 19.90 4.34
CA GLY A 21 -6.02 19.90 5.64
C GLY A 21 -7.50 19.48 5.61
N LYS A 22 -8.03 19.06 4.46
CA LYS A 22 -9.39 18.50 4.38
C LYS A 22 -9.37 16.98 4.42
N ILE A 23 -10.42 16.42 4.99
CA ILE A 23 -10.71 14.99 4.97
C ILE A 23 -11.75 14.75 3.89
N VAL A 24 -11.47 13.84 2.96
CA VAL A 24 -12.39 13.46 1.89
C VAL A 24 -12.72 11.98 2.03
N GLY A 25 -14.02 11.67 2.06
CA GLY A 25 -14.54 10.31 2.07
C GLY A 25 -14.91 9.87 0.66
N LEU A 26 -14.36 8.73 0.21
CA LEU A 26 -14.78 8.07 -1.03
C LEU A 26 -15.76 6.94 -0.68
N VAL A 27 -17.04 7.14 -0.99
CA VAL A 27 -18.13 6.23 -0.63
C VAL A 27 -18.78 5.61 -1.88
N GLY A 28 -19.42 4.46 -1.69
CA GLY A 28 -20.12 3.74 -2.76
C GLY A 28 -20.20 2.24 -2.48
N GLU A 29 -20.98 1.54 -3.29
CA GLU A 29 -21.22 0.09 -3.16
C GLU A 29 -19.95 -0.75 -3.35
N SER A 30 -19.96 -2.00 -2.86
CA SER A 30 -18.86 -2.93 -3.10
C SER A 30 -18.63 -3.08 -4.61
N GLY A 31 -17.37 -3.03 -5.06
CA GLY A 31 -17.04 -3.16 -6.48
C GLY A 31 -17.10 -1.87 -7.32
N CYS A 32 -17.60 -0.74 -6.81
CA CYS A 32 -17.69 0.50 -7.59
C CYS A 32 -16.34 1.22 -7.89
N GLY A 33 -15.20 0.58 -7.61
CA GLY A 33 -13.89 1.13 -7.96
C GLY A 33 -13.22 2.04 -6.92
N LYS A 34 -13.70 2.08 -5.66
CA LYS A 34 -13.07 2.88 -4.57
C LYS A 34 -11.60 2.52 -4.35
N SER A 35 -11.33 1.25 -4.06
CA SER A 35 -9.96 0.76 -3.83
C SER A 35 -9.10 0.88 -5.08
N VAL A 36 -9.68 0.64 -6.26
CA VAL A 36 -9.00 0.80 -7.55
C VAL A 36 -8.56 2.25 -7.76
N THR A 37 -9.43 3.21 -7.44
CA THR A 37 -9.13 4.65 -7.52
C THR A 37 -7.97 5.01 -6.60
N SER A 38 -8.00 4.59 -5.33
CA SER A 38 -6.91 4.86 -4.37
C SER A 38 -5.59 4.21 -4.80
N LEU A 39 -5.63 2.95 -5.24
CA LEU A 39 -4.45 2.24 -5.72
C LEU A 39 -3.88 2.85 -7.02
N ALA A 40 -4.73 3.37 -7.90
CA ALA A 40 -4.32 4.06 -9.12
C ALA A 40 -3.56 5.35 -8.80
N VAL A 41 -4.12 6.20 -7.93
CA VAL A 41 -3.45 7.43 -7.45
C VAL A 41 -2.13 7.10 -6.78
N MET A 42 -2.11 6.04 -5.95
CA MET A 42 -0.90 5.58 -5.31
C MET A 42 0.07 4.88 -6.27
N GLY A 43 -0.28 4.60 -7.53
CA GLY A 43 0.56 3.90 -8.51
C GLY A 43 0.87 2.44 -8.13
N LEU A 44 -0.05 1.80 -7.41
CA LEU A 44 0.09 0.45 -6.84
C LEU A 44 -0.71 -0.61 -7.62
N LEU A 45 -1.42 -0.24 -8.69
CA LEU A 45 -2.08 -1.21 -9.54
C LEU A 45 -1.08 -2.13 -10.26
N PRO A 46 -1.42 -3.41 -10.48
CA PRO A 46 -0.56 -4.37 -11.14
C PRO A 46 -0.24 -3.90 -12.56
N ARG A 47 1.05 -3.73 -12.87
CA ARG A 47 1.50 -3.32 -14.19
C ARG A 47 1.61 -4.54 -15.11
N GLY A 48 1.14 -4.40 -16.34
CA GLY A 48 1.36 -5.39 -17.39
C GLY A 48 2.85 -5.52 -17.65
N ARG A 49 3.39 -6.74 -17.71
CA ARG A 49 4.81 -6.98 -18.02
C ARG A 49 5.10 -6.47 -19.45
N ALA A 50 5.79 -5.34 -19.56
CA ALA A 50 6.68 -5.13 -20.70
C ALA A 50 7.88 -6.08 -20.51
N ALA A 51 8.08 -6.98 -21.47
CA ALA A 51 9.16 -7.96 -21.43
C ALA A 51 10.54 -7.26 -21.47
N LYS A 52 11.16 -7.01 -20.32
CA LYS A 52 12.62 -6.94 -20.12
C LYS A 52 12.92 -6.90 -18.63
N GLY A 53 13.76 -7.83 -18.17
CA GLY A 53 13.94 -8.15 -16.76
C GLY A 53 14.77 -7.16 -15.94
N ARG A 54 14.56 -7.21 -14.62
CA ARG A 54 15.59 -7.04 -13.59
C ARG A 54 15.31 -8.04 -12.47
N LYS A 55 16.32 -8.84 -12.13
CA LYS A 55 16.32 -9.75 -10.97
C LYS A 55 16.42 -8.86 -9.72
N GLY A 56 15.30 -8.59 -9.05
CA GLY A 56 15.25 -7.74 -7.85
C GLY A 56 13.97 -6.92 -7.67
N ASP A 57 13.24 -6.62 -8.75
CA ASP A 57 11.90 -6.05 -8.66
C ASP A 57 10.87 -7.19 -8.61
N GLN A 58 10.68 -7.77 -7.41
CA GLN A 58 9.48 -8.58 -7.20
C GLN A 58 8.28 -7.64 -7.24
N PRO A 59 7.31 -7.83 -8.16
CA PRO A 59 6.10 -7.03 -8.14
C PRO A 59 5.37 -7.27 -6.83
N VAL A 60 4.95 -6.19 -6.16
CA VAL A 60 3.87 -6.30 -5.18
C VAL A 60 2.64 -6.70 -5.98
N GLN A 61 2.30 -7.99 -5.98
CA GLN A 61 1.11 -8.50 -6.65
C GLN A 61 -0.10 -8.09 -5.82
N ALA A 62 -0.69 -6.94 -6.17
CA ALA A 62 -2.04 -6.62 -5.74
C ALA A 62 -3.00 -7.45 -6.61
N ALA A 63 -3.30 -8.67 -6.17
CA ALA A 63 -4.45 -9.42 -6.67
C ALA A 63 -5.70 -8.87 -5.97
N ALA A 64 -6.60 -8.26 -6.72
CA ALA A 64 -7.97 -8.07 -6.28
C ALA A 64 -8.71 -9.34 -6.69
N GLU A 65 -8.88 -10.28 -5.76
CA GLU A 65 -9.71 -11.46 -5.96
C GLU A 65 -10.92 -11.40 -5.03
N GLU A 66 -12.09 -11.67 -5.59
CA GLU A 66 -13.40 -11.60 -4.97
C GLU A 66 -13.64 -12.83 -4.09
N VAL A 67 -14.09 -12.65 -2.85
CA VAL A 67 -14.72 -13.72 -2.07
C VAL A 67 -16.21 -13.41 -1.99
N ALA A 68 -17.02 -14.34 -2.49
CA ALA A 68 -18.47 -14.27 -2.44
C ALA A 68 -18.95 -14.17 -0.99
N GLY A 69 -19.78 -13.16 -0.70
CA GLY A 69 -20.45 -12.98 0.58
C GLY A 69 -19.90 -11.82 1.40
N GLY A 70 -20.55 -10.66 1.27
CA GLY A 70 -20.62 -9.60 2.28
C GLY A 70 -19.29 -9.13 2.90
N SER A 71 -18.74 -8.04 2.36
CA SER A 71 -17.51 -7.32 2.78
C SER A 71 -16.24 -7.75 2.03
N VAL A 72 -15.92 -7.05 0.95
CA VAL A 72 -14.67 -7.25 0.21
C VAL A 72 -13.50 -6.65 1.00
N LYS A 73 -12.64 -7.52 1.54
CA LYS A 73 -11.31 -7.16 2.04
C LYS A 73 -10.37 -6.94 0.85
N ALA A 74 -9.75 -5.76 0.77
CA ALA A 74 -8.57 -5.60 -0.07
C ALA A 74 -7.37 -6.29 0.62
N ALA A 75 -7.19 -7.58 0.39
CA ALA A 75 -6.02 -8.33 0.85
C ALA A 75 -4.91 -8.23 -0.20
N VAL A 76 -3.79 -7.61 0.15
CA VAL A 76 -2.53 -7.83 -0.58
C VAL A 76 -1.99 -9.16 -0.05
N ALA A 77 -2.11 -10.23 -0.84
CA ALA A 77 -1.56 -11.53 -0.47
C ALA A 77 -0.02 -11.46 -0.50
N ALA A 78 0.62 -12.09 0.50
CA ALA A 78 2.05 -12.37 0.47
C ALA A 78 2.41 -13.16 -0.82
N PRO A 79 3.63 -13.01 -1.37
CA PRO A 79 4.01 -13.67 -2.61
C PRO A 79 3.97 -15.20 -2.41
N GLN A 80 2.96 -15.85 -2.97
CA GLN A 80 2.90 -17.31 -3.06
C GLN A 80 3.35 -17.74 -4.46
N ALA A 81 4.21 -18.76 -4.50
CA ALA A 81 4.70 -19.34 -5.73
C ALA A 81 3.54 -19.95 -6.53
N VAL A 82 3.30 -19.46 -7.75
CA VAL A 82 2.34 -20.06 -8.67
C VAL A 82 2.99 -21.29 -9.32
N PRO A 83 2.35 -22.48 -9.32
CA PRO A 83 2.87 -23.64 -10.04
C PRO A 83 2.92 -23.35 -11.54
N ALA A 84 3.99 -23.80 -12.19
CA ALA A 84 4.20 -23.64 -13.63
C ALA A 84 3.21 -24.51 -14.43
N GLY A 85 2.00 -24.00 -14.65
CA GLY A 85 1.01 -24.56 -15.57
C GLY A 85 1.07 -23.86 -16.93
N GLY A 86 1.38 -24.61 -17.99
CA GLY A 86 1.56 -24.10 -19.35
C GLY A 86 0.29 -23.48 -19.95
N GLY A 87 0.38 -22.20 -20.32
CA GLY A 87 -0.62 -21.49 -21.12
C GLY A 87 -0.24 -20.03 -21.29
N ARG A 88 0.09 -19.61 -22.53
CA ARG A 88 0.45 -18.22 -22.86
C ARG A 88 -0.76 -17.29 -22.69
N ARG A 89 -0.97 -16.71 -21.50
CA ARG A 89 -1.85 -15.54 -21.31
C ARG A 89 -1.03 -14.26 -21.45
N ARG A 90 -1.42 -13.39 -22.40
CA ARG A 90 -0.95 -11.99 -22.47
C ARG A 90 -1.26 -11.31 -21.13
N GLY A 91 -0.24 -10.69 -20.52
CA GLY A 91 -0.27 -10.30 -19.10
C GLY A 91 -1.37 -9.30 -18.74
N GLY A 92 -2.22 -9.68 -17.78
CA GLY A 92 -3.31 -8.86 -17.24
C GLY A 92 -2.81 -7.78 -16.27
N GLY A 93 -2.40 -6.64 -16.82
CA GLY A 93 -2.12 -5.43 -16.05
C GLY A 93 -3.26 -4.42 -16.14
N ALA A 94 -3.31 -3.49 -15.20
CA ALA A 94 -4.18 -2.32 -15.27
C ALA A 94 -3.67 -1.32 -16.31
N ASP A 95 -4.57 -0.82 -17.14
CA ASP A 95 -4.38 0.39 -17.94
C ASP A 95 -4.98 1.58 -17.18
N VAL A 96 -4.19 2.64 -17.00
CA VAL A 96 -4.55 3.82 -16.21
C VAL A 96 -4.34 5.05 -17.07
N SER A 97 -5.41 5.83 -17.28
CA SER A 97 -5.37 7.07 -18.04
C SER A 97 -5.94 8.27 -17.26
N GLY A 98 -5.51 9.47 -17.64
CA GLY A 98 -5.76 10.70 -16.91
C GLY A 98 -4.54 11.16 -16.11
N ARG A 99 -4.77 11.93 -15.04
CA ARG A 99 -3.71 12.52 -14.20
C ARG A 99 -4.08 12.43 -12.73
N ALA A 100 -3.07 12.35 -11.87
CA ALA A 100 -3.22 12.52 -10.43
C ALA A 100 -2.16 13.51 -9.96
N VAL A 101 -2.57 14.76 -9.71
CA VAL A 101 -1.64 15.86 -9.40
C VAL A 101 -1.53 16.04 -7.90
N PHE A 102 -0.30 16.03 -7.39
CA PHE A 102 0.02 16.34 -6.00
C PHE A 102 1.19 17.32 -5.98
N ASP A 103 0.99 18.49 -5.36
CA ASP A 103 2.02 19.52 -5.22
C ASP A 103 2.67 19.87 -6.58
N GLY A 104 1.81 20.24 -7.55
CA GLY A 104 2.18 20.57 -8.93
C GLY A 104 2.69 19.41 -9.78
N THR A 105 2.86 18.21 -9.22
CA THR A 105 3.47 17.06 -9.89
C THR A 105 2.43 16.01 -10.27
N ASP A 106 2.38 15.59 -11.53
CA ASP A 106 1.54 14.44 -11.94
C ASP A 106 2.19 13.11 -11.52
N LEU A 107 1.64 12.49 -10.49
CA LEU A 107 2.11 11.24 -9.89
C LEU A 107 2.10 10.07 -10.88
N LEU A 108 1.18 10.04 -11.84
CA LEU A 108 1.04 8.91 -12.79
C LEU A 108 2.16 8.89 -13.83
N SER A 109 2.76 10.05 -14.11
CA SER A 109 3.90 10.21 -15.01
C SER A 109 5.25 9.94 -14.33
N LEU A 110 5.30 9.83 -12.99
CA LEU A 110 6.55 9.69 -12.27
C LEU A 110 7.23 8.34 -12.56
N PRO A 111 8.57 8.34 -12.80
CA PRO A 111 9.34 7.11 -12.82
C PRO A 111 9.19 6.35 -11.49
N PRO A 112 9.27 5.00 -11.48
CA PRO A 112 9.06 4.19 -10.28
C PRO A 112 9.91 4.62 -9.07
N ALA A 113 11.14 5.07 -9.29
CA ALA A 113 12.03 5.55 -8.22
C ALA A 113 11.55 6.89 -7.61
N ALA A 114 11.05 7.81 -8.43
CA ALA A 114 10.51 9.09 -7.97
C ALA A 114 9.20 8.90 -7.21
N MET A 115 8.31 8.04 -7.72
CA MET A 115 7.08 7.66 -7.01
C MET A 115 7.38 7.03 -5.65
N ARG A 116 8.41 6.18 -5.58
CA ARG A 116 8.86 5.55 -4.32
C ARG A 116 9.33 6.57 -3.27
N ARG A 117 9.92 7.69 -3.68
CA ARG A 117 10.34 8.77 -2.78
C ARG A 117 9.17 9.60 -2.27
N ARG A 118 8.15 9.82 -3.10
CA ARG A 118 6.90 10.49 -2.69
C ARG A 118 6.13 9.64 -1.68
N ARG A 119 6.06 8.32 -1.90
CA ARG A 119 5.46 7.37 -0.94
C ARG A 119 6.25 7.34 0.37
N GLY A 120 5.56 7.25 1.50
CA GLY A 120 6.13 7.21 2.85
C GLY A 120 6.59 8.56 3.41
N LYS A 121 6.94 9.52 2.55
CA LYS A 121 7.28 10.89 2.96
C LYS A 121 6.09 11.85 2.83
N ASP A 122 5.48 11.88 1.65
CA ASP A 122 4.41 12.82 1.29
C ASP A 122 3.05 12.10 1.19
N LEU A 123 3.05 10.84 0.77
CA LEU A 123 1.85 10.03 0.54
C LEU A 123 1.95 8.69 1.28
N ALA A 124 0.95 8.35 2.09
CA ALA A 124 0.87 7.07 2.79
C ALA A 124 -0.47 6.40 2.50
N MET A 125 -0.50 5.08 2.60
CA MET A 125 -1.72 4.28 2.47
C MET A 125 -1.70 3.19 3.54
N VAL A 126 -2.77 3.13 4.32
CA VAL A 126 -2.99 2.08 5.33
C VAL A 126 -4.03 1.11 4.77
N PHE A 127 -3.70 -0.18 4.73
CA PHE A 127 -4.61 -1.21 4.24
C PHE A 127 -5.58 -1.68 5.32
N GLN A 128 -6.73 -2.20 4.90
CA GLN A 128 -7.84 -2.54 5.79
C GLN A 128 -7.57 -3.76 6.69
N ASP A 129 -6.58 -4.62 6.38
CA ASP A 129 -6.29 -5.83 7.15
C ASP A 129 -4.88 -5.78 7.80
N PRO A 130 -4.80 -5.64 9.14
CA PRO A 130 -3.52 -5.48 9.81
C PRO A 130 -2.55 -6.66 9.70
N LEU A 131 -3.08 -7.88 9.60
CA LEU A 131 -2.28 -9.10 9.55
C LEU A 131 -1.58 -9.27 8.20
N SER A 132 -2.16 -8.69 7.14
CA SER A 132 -1.53 -8.69 5.82
C SER A 132 -0.33 -7.73 5.73
N SER A 133 -0.28 -6.72 6.60
CA SER A 133 0.70 -5.62 6.51
C SER A 133 1.88 -5.78 7.47
N LEU A 134 1.70 -6.46 8.60
CA LEU A 134 2.78 -6.75 9.54
C LEU A 134 3.37 -8.14 9.30
N ASN A 135 4.69 -8.22 9.16
CA ASN A 135 5.39 -9.50 9.11
C ASN A 135 5.38 -10.15 10.51
N PRO A 136 4.78 -11.34 10.69
CA PRO A 136 4.57 -11.95 12.01
C PRO A 136 5.86 -12.41 12.69
N VAL A 137 6.94 -12.61 11.92
CA VAL A 137 8.24 -13.07 12.41
C VAL A 137 9.28 -11.96 12.52
N VAL A 138 8.87 -10.70 12.37
CA VAL A 138 9.75 -9.53 12.51
C VAL A 138 9.25 -8.64 13.66
N PRO A 139 10.12 -8.18 14.57
CA PRO A 139 9.72 -7.27 15.64
C PRO A 139 9.12 -5.97 15.12
N ILE A 140 8.15 -5.42 15.86
CA ILE A 140 7.43 -4.18 15.49
C ILE A 140 8.41 -3.03 15.26
N GLY A 141 9.38 -2.85 16.14
CA GLY A 141 10.37 -1.79 16.03
C GLY A 141 11.22 -1.91 14.77
N ARG A 142 11.56 -3.12 14.31
CA ARG A 142 12.33 -3.29 13.07
C ARG A 142 11.53 -2.85 11.84
N GLN A 143 10.24 -3.20 11.80
CA GLN A 143 9.35 -2.84 10.70
C GLN A 143 9.16 -1.31 10.61
N ILE A 144 8.98 -0.64 11.75
CA ILE A 144 8.86 0.83 11.80
C ILE A 144 10.19 1.50 11.44
N THR A 145 11.30 1.06 12.03
CA THR A 145 12.62 1.66 11.78
C THR A 145 13.08 1.47 10.33
N GLU A 146 12.74 0.36 9.67
CA GLU A 146 13.03 0.17 8.23
C GLU A 146 12.38 1.26 7.37
N VAL A 147 11.13 1.63 7.67
CA VAL A 147 10.42 2.72 6.97
C VAL A 147 11.09 4.06 7.24
N LEU A 148 11.46 4.34 8.50
CA LEU A 148 12.15 5.57 8.89
C LEU A 148 13.54 5.68 8.24
N GLU A 149 14.29 4.58 8.17
CA GLU A 149 15.58 4.50 7.50
C GLU A 149 15.46 4.83 6.02
N ARG A 150 14.48 4.21 5.34
CA ARG A 150 14.31 4.33 3.89
C ARG A 150 13.76 5.69 3.45
N HIS A 151 12.84 6.27 4.22
CA HIS A 151 12.10 7.46 3.80
C HIS A 151 12.51 8.74 4.53
N ARG A 152 13.13 8.63 5.71
CA ARG A 152 13.55 9.79 6.54
C ARG A 152 15.05 9.79 6.85
N GLY A 153 15.80 8.76 6.46
CA GLY A 153 17.25 8.67 6.67
C GLY A 153 17.68 8.52 8.14
N LEU A 154 16.74 8.28 9.05
CA LEU A 154 17.02 8.06 10.48
C LEU A 154 17.63 6.67 10.68
N LYS A 155 18.64 6.55 11.55
CA LYS A 155 19.33 5.27 11.81
C LYS A 155 19.62 5.09 13.30
N GLY A 156 19.77 3.83 13.71
CA GLY A 156 20.21 3.45 15.06
C GLY A 156 19.28 3.99 16.15
N ASP A 157 19.88 4.53 17.22
CA ASP A 157 19.14 5.05 18.38
C ASP A 157 18.14 6.16 18.02
N LYS A 158 18.48 7.02 17.05
CA LYS A 158 17.56 8.07 16.57
C LYS A 158 16.29 7.46 15.96
N ALA A 159 16.42 6.38 15.18
CA ALA A 159 15.27 5.69 14.59
C ALA A 159 14.44 4.97 15.66
N ASN A 160 15.07 4.34 16.67
CA ASN A 160 14.36 3.68 17.77
C ASN A 160 13.57 4.68 18.62
N LYS A 161 14.16 5.84 18.94
CA LYS A 161 13.46 6.91 19.68
C LYS A 161 12.27 7.44 18.91
N GLU A 162 12.44 7.70 17.62
CA GLU A 162 11.34 8.13 16.76
C GLU A 162 10.26 7.04 16.65
N ALA A 163 10.63 5.78 16.51
CA ALA A 163 9.67 4.67 16.45
C ALA A 163 8.86 4.54 17.75
N ALA A 164 9.50 4.69 18.92
CA ALA A 164 8.80 4.71 20.20
C ALA A 164 7.84 5.92 20.30
N SER A 165 8.28 7.10 19.84
CA SER A 165 7.43 8.29 19.82
C SER A 165 6.21 8.13 18.89
N LEU A 166 6.37 7.48 17.73
CA LEU A 166 5.26 7.17 16.84
C LEU A 166 4.25 6.21 17.49
N LEU A 167 4.73 5.15 18.14
CA LEU A 167 3.88 4.22 18.89
C LEU A 167 3.09 4.92 20.01
N ASP A 168 3.74 5.85 20.71
CA ASP A 168 3.09 6.66 21.75
C ASP A 168 1.97 7.54 21.18
N ARG A 169 2.20 8.19 20.05
CA ARG A 169 1.21 9.05 19.37
C ARG A 169 -0.05 8.29 18.93
N VAL A 170 0.07 7.00 18.65
CA VAL A 170 -1.07 6.12 18.34
C VAL A 170 -1.57 5.35 19.57
N GLY A 171 -1.20 5.78 20.78
CA GLY A 171 -1.71 5.26 22.04
C GLY A 171 -1.33 3.79 22.30
N ILE A 172 -0.11 3.39 21.93
CA ILE A 172 0.43 2.07 22.29
C ILE A 172 1.11 2.18 23.66
N PRO A 173 0.64 1.43 24.68
CA PRO A 173 1.24 1.44 26.00
C PRO A 173 2.66 0.85 25.96
N ASP A 174 3.54 1.37 26.81
CA ASP A 174 4.93 0.94 26.93
C ASP A 174 5.70 0.89 25.59
N PRO A 175 5.71 1.98 24.80
CA PRO A 175 6.15 1.96 23.40
C PRO A 175 7.57 1.42 23.25
N VAL A 176 8.50 1.79 24.15
CA VAL A 176 9.89 1.32 24.13
C VAL A 176 10.00 -0.20 24.30
N ARG A 177 9.18 -0.79 25.17
CA ARG A 177 9.11 -2.25 25.34
C ARG A 177 8.51 -2.90 24.09
N ARG A 178 7.41 -2.34 23.57
CA ARG A 178 6.66 -2.87 22.42
C ARG A 178 7.46 -2.91 21.12
N LEU A 179 8.47 -2.06 20.96
CA LEU A 179 9.38 -2.13 19.81
C LEU A 179 10.07 -3.49 19.66
N LYS A 180 10.29 -4.22 20.77
CA LYS A 180 10.95 -5.53 20.77
C LYS A 180 9.97 -6.70 20.61
N GLU A 181 8.66 -6.42 20.67
CA GLU A 181 7.63 -7.44 20.60
C GLU A 181 7.27 -7.77 19.14
N TYR A 182 6.68 -8.95 18.94
CA TYR A 182 6.20 -9.42 17.65
C TYR A 182 4.69 -9.14 17.49
N PRO A 183 4.16 -9.07 16.25
CA PRO A 183 2.74 -8.75 16.03
C PRO A 183 1.74 -9.63 16.78
N HIS A 184 2.05 -10.92 16.96
CA HIS A 184 1.16 -11.87 17.65
C HIS A 184 1.04 -11.61 19.16
N LEU A 185 1.93 -10.80 19.75
CA LEU A 185 1.87 -10.38 21.16
C LEU A 185 1.00 -9.13 21.37
N LEU A 186 0.53 -8.51 20.29
CA LEU A 186 -0.33 -7.32 20.33
C LEU A 186 -1.80 -7.70 20.11
N SER A 187 -2.70 -7.00 20.80
CA SER A 187 -4.14 -7.13 20.53
C SER A 187 -4.48 -6.72 19.10
N GLY A 188 -5.67 -7.11 18.60
CA GLY A 188 -6.12 -6.70 17.25
C GLY A 188 -6.15 -5.18 17.08
N GLY A 189 -6.71 -4.46 18.06
CA GLY A 189 -6.73 -2.99 18.06
C GLY A 189 -5.33 -2.37 18.14
N MET A 190 -4.41 -2.96 18.89
CA MET A 190 -3.02 -2.48 18.92
C MET A 190 -2.32 -2.67 17.58
N ARG A 191 -2.51 -3.81 16.90
CA ARG A 191 -1.98 -4.04 15.55
C ARG A 191 -2.52 -3.04 14.55
N GLN A 192 -3.81 -2.69 14.64
CA GLN A 192 -4.39 -1.67 13.79
C GLN A 192 -3.76 -0.29 14.04
N ARG A 193 -3.57 0.09 15.32
CA ARG A 193 -2.93 1.37 15.66
C ARG A 193 -1.47 1.46 15.23
N VAL A 194 -0.71 0.37 15.30
CA VAL A 194 0.68 0.31 14.81
C VAL A 194 0.80 0.60 13.30
N LEU A 195 -0.25 0.35 12.52
CA LEU A 195 -0.23 0.58 11.07
C LEU A 195 -0.55 2.02 10.66
N ILE A 196 -1.08 2.81 11.58
CA ILE A 196 -1.42 4.23 11.39
C ILE A 196 -0.17 5.06 11.62
#